data_AF-A0A356ZZ90-F1
#
_entry.id   AF-A0A356ZZ90-F1
#
_cell.length_a   1.000
_cell.length_b   1.000
_cell.length_c   1.000
_cell.angle_alpha   90.00
_cell.angle_beta   90.00
_cell.angle_gamma   90.00
#
_symmetry.space_group_name_H-M   'P 1'
#
loop_
_entity.id
_entity.type
_entity.pdbx_description
1 polymer ?
#
loop_
_entity_poly.entity_id
_entity_poly.type
_entity_poly.pdbx_seq_one_letter_code
_entity_poly.pdbx_strand_id
1 'polypeptide(L)' 'MKVSADHEKLVMLGQRRFNGFTPYQVVTFLNQILKERGVIFGLRQLDEDNELTIYDISEHVKEP' A
#
# COMPACT_ATOMS: atom_id res chain seq x y z
N MET A 1 10.99 12.82 -13.28
CA MET A 1 12.08 12.06 -12.63
C MET A 1 12.03 10.61 -13.12
N LYS A 2 13.05 10.13 -13.85
CA LYS A 2 13.19 8.69 -14.13
C LYS A 2 13.79 8.06 -12.87
N VAL A 3 12.94 7.46 -12.04
CA VAL A 3 13.42 6.61 -10.94
C VAL A 3 13.98 5.34 -11.58
N SER A 4 15.29 5.30 -11.79
CA SER A 4 16.00 4.06 -12.09
C SER A 4 16.03 3.25 -10.81
N ALA A 5 14.93 2.55 -10.53
CA ALA A 5 14.86 1.58 -9.45
C ALA A 5 15.68 0.36 -9.87
N ASP A 6 16.99 0.38 -9.63
CA ASP A 6 17.74 -0.86 -9.49
C ASP A 6 17.07 -1.62 -8.33
N HIS A 7 16.17 -2.53 -8.66
CA HIS A 7 15.35 -3.23 -7.67
C HIS A 7 16.23 -3.97 -6.64
N GLU A 8 17.44 -4.34 -7.04
CA GLU A 8 18.47 -4.98 -6.19
C GLU A 8 19.02 -4.05 -5.09
N LYS A 9 18.91 -2.73 -5.25
CA LYS A 9 19.40 -1.73 -4.27
C LYS A 9 18.28 -1.21 -3.36
N LEU A 10 17.04 -1.61 -3.59
CA LEU A 10 15.91 -1.15 -2.78
C LEU A 10 15.78 -1.98 -1.51
N VAL A 11 15.45 -1.32 -0.39
CA VAL A 11 15.10 -2.00 0.85
C VAL A 11 13.71 -2.63 0.67
N MET A 12 13.65 -3.96 0.72
CA MET A 12 12.38 -4.69 0.66
C MET A 12 11.60 -4.47 1.95
N LEU A 13 10.41 -3.87 1.84
CA LEU A 13 9.54 -3.61 3.00
C LEU A 13 8.59 -4.77 3.29
N GLY A 14 8.23 -5.54 2.27
CA GLY A 14 7.40 -6.73 2.40
C GLY A 14 7.23 -7.44 1.06
N GLN A 15 7.00 -8.74 1.11
CA GLN A 15 6.68 -9.56 -0.05
C GLN A 15 5.60 -10.57 0.32
N ARG A 16 4.59 -10.72 -0.54
CA ARG A 16 3.58 -11.77 -0.42
C ARG A 16 3.30 -12.35 -1.79
N ARG A 17 3.30 -13.67 -1.88
CA ARG A 17 2.88 -14.40 -3.09
C ARG A 17 1.39 -14.65 -3.03
N PHE A 18 0.70 -14.45 -4.15
CA PHE A 18 -0.72 -14.67 -4.31
C PHE A 18 -0.94 -15.67 -5.45
N ASN A 19 -1.85 -16.62 -5.28
CA ASN A 19 -2.29 -17.52 -6.34
C ASN A 19 -3.70 -17.07 -6.77
N GLY A 20 -3.76 -16.11 -7.69
CA GLY A 20 -4.90 -15.20 -7.83
C GLY A 20 -5.01 -14.24 -6.64
N PHE A 21 -5.70 -13.10 -6.80
CA PHE A 21 -5.92 -12.17 -5.70
C PHE A 21 -7.21 -11.37 -5.88
N THR A 22 -7.79 -10.91 -4.76
CA THR A 22 -8.78 -9.84 -4.77
C THR A 22 -8.10 -8.51 -4.45
N PRO A 23 -8.60 -7.36 -4.97
CA PRO A 23 -8.07 -6.04 -4.61
C PRO A 23 -8.00 -5.82 -3.09
N TYR A 24 -8.98 -6.36 -2.34
CA TYR A 24 -9.00 -6.30 -0.88
C TYR A 24 -7.79 -7.00 -0.22
N GLN A 25 -7.36 -8.14 -0.74
CA GLN A 25 -6.19 -8.86 -0.21
C GLN A 25 -4.90 -8.06 -0.41
N VAL A 26 -4.78 -7.37 -1.54
CA VAL A 26 -3.62 -6.51 -1.84
C VAL A 26 -3.62 -5.32 -0.89
N VAL A 27 -4.75 -4.64 -0.72
CA VAL A 27 -4.89 -3.47 0.17
C VAL A 27 -4.62 -3.84 1.62
N THR A 28 -5.10 -5.00 2.07
CA THR A 28 -4.82 -5.52 3.42
C THR A 28 -3.32 -5.74 3.63
N PHE A 29 -2.64 -6.36 2.65
CA PHE A 29 -1.20 -6.55 2.72
C PHE A 29 -0.44 -5.21 2.75
N LEU A 30 -0.81 -4.25 1.91
CA LEU A 30 -0.19 -2.92 1.90
C LEU A 30 -0.37 -2.21 3.25
N ASN A 31 -1.58 -2.24 3.81
CA ASN A 31 -1.85 -1.65 5.13
C ASN A 31 -1.09 -2.34 6.27
N GLN A 32 -0.88 -3.66 6.21
CA GLN A 32 -0.07 -4.37 7.20
C GLN A 32 1.39 -3.91 7.19
N ILE A 33 1.94 -3.56 6.03
CA ILE A 33 3.37 -3.20 5.90
C ILE A 33 3.59 -1.69 6.08
N LEU A 34 2.66 -0.86 5.61
CA LEU A 34 2.90 0.58 5.42
C LEU A 34 2.16 1.47 6.41
N LYS A 35 1.18 0.95 7.17
CA LYS A 35 0.44 1.74 8.17
C LYS A 35 1.36 2.32 9.25
N GLU A 36 2.32 1.53 9.74
CA GLU A 36 3.30 2.00 10.74
C GLU A 36 4.27 3.05 10.17
N ARG A 37 4.39 3.13 8.84
CA ARG A 37 5.18 4.14 8.13
C ARG A 37 4.37 5.38 7.80
N GLY A 38 3.14 5.47 8.31
CA GLY A 38 2.26 6.60 8.09
C GLY A 38 1.53 6.57 6.75
N VAL A 39 1.39 5.42 6.09
CA VAL A 39 0.64 5.32 4.82
C VAL A 39 -0.47 4.29 4.93
N ILE A 40 -1.70 4.70 4.60
CA ILE A 40 -2.87 3.82 4.56
C ILE A 40 -3.47 3.79 3.15
N PHE A 41 -3.93 2.63 2.73
CA PHE A 41 -4.60 2.38 1.46
C PHE A 41 -6.08 2.11 1.73
N GLY A 42 -6.96 2.84 1.05
CA GLY A 42 -8.41 2.62 1.02
C GLY A 42 -8.83 2.03 -0.31
N LEU A 43 -9.84 1.16 -0.29
CA LEU A 43 -10.40 0.54 -1.47
C LEU A 43 -11.92 0.71 -1.45
N ARG A 44 -12.47 1.22 -2.55
CA ARG A 44 -13.91 1.33 -2.77
C ARG A 44 -14.26 0.72 -4.12
N GLN A 45 -15.41 0.06 -4.20
CA GLN A 45 -15.98 -0.35 -5.47
C GLN A 45 -16.96 0.73 -5.94
N LEU A 46 -16.80 1.19 -7.18
CA LEU A 46 -17.69 2.12 -7.86
C LEU A 46 -18.16 1.42 -9.13
N ASP A 47 -19.41 0.97 -9.16
CA ASP A 47 -19.98 0.14 -10.21
C ASP A 47 -19.11 -1.11 -10.49
N GLU A 48 -18.51 -1.19 -11.68
CA GLU A 48 -17.62 -2.29 -12.10
C GLU A 48 -16.14 -2.01 -11.78
N ASP A 49 -15.81 -0.79 -11.35
CA ASP A 49 -14.45 -0.34 -11.10
C ASP A 49 -14.06 -0.40 -9.62
N ASN A 50 -12.75 -0.57 -9.38
CA ASN A 50 -12.16 -0.45 -8.05
C ASN A 50 -11.35 0.84 -7.96
N GLU A 51 -11.71 1.71 -7.04
CA GLU A 51 -10.99 2.92 -6.70
C GLU A 51 -10.03 2.64 -5.53
N LEU A 52 -8.73 2.82 -5.78
CA LEU A 52 -7.67 2.73 -4.77
C LEU A 52 -7.23 4.14 -4.37
N THR A 53 -7.35 4.45 -3.08
CA THR A 53 -6.92 5.73 -2.52
C THR A 53 -5.74 5.51 -1.58
N ILE A 54 -4.77 6.42 -1.60
CA ILE A 54 -3.59 6.40 -0.73
C ILE A 54 -3.65 7.63 0.18
N TYR A 55 -3.55 7.40 1.48
CA TYR A 55 -3.58 8.43 2.52
C TYR A 55 -2.21 8.49 3.19
N ASP A 56 -1.65 9.70 3.27
CA ASP A 56 -0.55 10.00 4.17
C ASP A 56 -1.15 10.39 5.53
N ILE A 57 -0.85 9.58 6.54
CA ILE A 57 -1.25 9.77 7.94
C ILE A 57 -0.03 9.99 8.84
N SER A 58 1.16 10.25 8.28
CA SER A 58 2.38 10.49 9.06
C SER A 58 2.25 11.67 10.01
N GLU A 59 1.38 12.64 9.70
CA GLU A 59 1.05 13.76 10.59
C GLU A 59 0.05 13.38 11.69
N HIS A 60 -0.75 12.32 11.50
CA HIS A 60 -1.76 11.86 12.46
C HIS A 60 -1.25 10.78 13.44
N VAL A 61 -0.09 10.17 13.18
CA VAL A 61 0.54 9.19 14.09
C VAL A 61 1.38 9.88 15.19
N LYS A 62 1.50 11.22 15.15
CA LYS A 62 2.24 12.01 16.13
C LYS A 62 1.47 12.37 17.42
N GLU A 63 0.26 11.86 17.61
CA GLU A 63 -0.49 11.99 18.88
C GLU A 63 -0.90 10.61 19.40
N PRO A 64 -0.86 10.35 20.73
CA PRO A 64 -0.90 11.32 21.84
C PRO A 64 0.44 11.63 22.52
#